data_AF-A0A453SBI6-F1
#
_entry.id   AF-A0A453SBI6-F1
#
_cell.length_a   1.000
_cell.length_b   1.000
_cell.length_c   1.000
_cell.angle_alpha   90.00
_cell.angle_beta   90.00
_cell.angle_gamma   90.00
#
_symmetry.space_group_name_H-M   'P 1'
#
loop_
_entity.id
_entity.type
_entity.pdbx_description
1 polymer ?
#
loop_
_entity_poly.entity_id
_entity_poly.type
_entity_poly.pdbx_seq_one_letter_code
_entity_poly.pdbx_strand_id
1 'polypeptide(L)' 'RQARVTGTLKGYDQLLNLVLDEAIEFEREQDDPLKLSTKTRQLGLIVCRGTAVMLVSPTEGTEEIKNPFQEADGEQTAHS' A
#
# COMPACT_ATOMS: atom_id res chain seq x y z
N ARG A 1 -11.41 -7.48 4.52
CA ARG A 1 -10.19 -7.72 3.71
C ARG A 1 -9.74 -6.35 3.20
N GLN A 2 -8.58 -5.85 3.59
CA GLN A 2 -8.03 -4.62 3.02
C GLN A 2 -7.25 -5.01 1.76
N ALA A 3 -7.66 -4.49 0.61
CA ALA A 3 -6.93 -4.66 -0.65
C ALA A 3 -6.07 -3.43 -0.89
N ARG A 4 -4.84 -3.63 -1.42
CA ARG A 4 -4.04 -2.54 -1.95
C ARG A 4 -4.24 -2.53 -3.46
N VAL A 5 -4.57 -1.37 -4.01
CA VAL A 5 -4.76 -1.18 -5.44
C VAL A 5 -3.94 0.03 -5.88
N THR A 6 -3.25 -0.10 -7.01
CA THR A 6 -2.56 1.02 -7.67
C THR A 6 -3.12 1.18 -9.08
N GLY A 7 -3.25 2.41 -9.56
CA GLY A 7 -3.68 2.71 -10.92
C GLY A 7 -3.58 4.20 -11.20
N THR A 8 -3.77 4.58 -12.46
CA THR A 8 -3.76 5.99 -12.86
C THR A 8 -5.09 6.64 -12.49
N LEU A 9 -5.06 7.65 -11.62
CA LEU A 9 -6.26 8.39 -11.24
C LEU A 9 -6.79 9.19 -12.44
N LYS A 10 -8.00 8.87 -12.90
CA LYS A 10 -8.68 9.57 -14.00
C LYS A 10 -9.75 10.55 -13.52
N GLY A 11 -10.28 10.36 -12.32
CA GLY A 11 -11.31 11.22 -11.75
C GLY A 11 -11.73 10.80 -10.35
N TYR A 12 -12.43 11.70 -9.66
CA TYR A 12 -13.00 11.46 -8.34
C TYR A 12 -14.22 12.36 -8.10
N ASP A 13 -15.01 12.04 -7.08
CA ASP A 13 -16.11 12.88 -6.59
C ASP A 13 -15.92 13.28 -5.12
N GLN A 14 -16.87 14.07 -4.59
CA GLN A 14 -16.85 14.55 -3.20
C GLN A 14 -16.99 13.44 -2.14
N LEU A 15 -17.46 12.27 -2.53
CA LEU A 15 -17.60 11.10 -1.66
C LEU A 15 -16.37 10.20 -1.71
N LEU A 16 -15.31 10.63 -2.40
CA LEU A 16 -14.07 9.88 -2.63
C LEU A 16 -14.28 8.58 -3.41
N ASN A 17 -15.31 8.52 -4.26
CA ASN A 17 -15.31 7.48 -5.28
C ASN A 17 -14.20 7.81 -6.29
N LEU A 18 -13.33 6.84 -6.59
CA LEU A 18 -12.15 7.06 -7.44
C LEU A 18 -12.29 6.25 -8.73
N VAL A 19 -11.97 6.87 -9.86
CA VAL A 19 -11.82 6.19 -11.14
C VAL A 19 -10.34 5.94 -11.37
N LEU A 20 -9.94 4.66 -11.37
CA LEU A 20 -8.57 4.24 -11.64
C LEU A 20 -8.50 3.48 -12.95
N ASP A 21 -7.58 3.88 -13.82
CA ASP A 21 -7.25 3.16 -15.05
C ASP A 21 -5.99 2.32 -14.87
N GLU A 22 -5.84 1.29 -15.70
CA GLU A 22 -4.74 0.33 -15.65
C GLU A 22 -4.54 -0.27 -14.24
N ALA A 23 -5.64 -0.43 -13.49
CA ALA A 23 -5.57 -0.75 -12.07
C ALA A 23 -5.08 -2.18 -11.83
N ILE A 24 -4.21 -2.32 -10.82
CA ILE A 24 -3.59 -3.57 -10.35
C ILE A 24 -3.92 -3.73 -8.87
N GLU A 25 -4.49 -4.87 -8.50
CA GLU A 25 -4.70 -5.26 -7.10
C GLU A 25 -3.56 -6.16 -6.62
N PHE A 26 -3.09 -5.92 -5.39
CA PHE A 26 -2.11 -6.76 -4.70
C PHE A 26 -2.83 -7.62 -3.66
N GLU A 27 -2.71 -8.95 -3.81
CA GLU A 27 -3.27 -9.88 -2.85
C GLU A 27 -2.47 -9.85 -1.53
N ARG A 28 -3.14 -10.12 -0.41
CA ARG A 28 -2.45 -10.34 0.88
C ARG A 28 -2.20 -11.83 1.07
N GLU A 29 -1.06 -12.17 1.69
CA GLU A 29 -0.82 -13.54 2.11
C GLU A 29 -1.86 -13.96 3.15
N GLN A 30 -2.33 -15.21 3.06
CA GLN A 30 -3.41 -15.72 3.92
C GLN A 30 -2.92 -15.96 5.35
N ASP A 31 -1.62 -16.23 5.52
CA ASP A 31 -0.99 -16.61 6.78
C ASP A 31 -0.34 -15.44 7.54
N ASP A 32 -0.02 -14.34 6.85
CA ASP A 32 0.53 -13.12 7.45
C ASP A 32 -0.12 -11.86 6.87
N PRO A 33 -1.04 -11.20 7.61
CA PRO A 33 -1.74 -9.99 7.16
C PRO A 33 -0.84 -8.77 6.96
N LEU A 34 0.38 -8.76 7.53
CA LEU A 34 1.35 -7.68 7.43
C LEU A 34 2.26 -7.83 6.20
N LYS A 35 2.34 -9.04 5.64
CA LYS A 35 3.16 -9.33 4.47
C LYS A 35 2.36 -9.16 3.19
N LEU A 36 2.84 -8.29 2.31
CA LEU A 36 2.28 -8.18 0.97
C LEU A 36 2.65 -9.42 0.15
N SER A 37 1.68 -10.01 -0.53
CA SER A 37 1.98 -11.02 -1.54
C SER A 37 2.51 -10.33 -2.79
N THR A 38 3.40 -10.99 -3.51
CA THR A 38 3.81 -10.59 -4.87
C THR A 38 2.73 -10.90 -5.92
N LYS A 39 1.66 -11.61 -5.53
CA LYS A 39 0.54 -11.91 -6.41
C LYS A 39 -0.26 -10.65 -6.73
N THR A 40 -0.39 -10.40 -8.02
CA THR A 40 -1.14 -9.27 -8.55
C THR A 40 -2.26 -9.74 -9.46
N ARG A 41 -3.31 -8.93 -9.55
CA ARG A 41 -4.43 -9.13 -10.48
C ARG A 41 -4.70 -7.85 -11.25
N GLN A 42 -4.68 -7.94 -12.58
CA GLN A 42 -5.05 -6.82 -13.45
C GLN A 42 -6.56 -6.63 -13.44
N LEU A 43 -7.01 -5.40 -13.18
CA LEU A 43 -8.43 -5.04 -13.12
C LEU A 43 -8.86 -4.11 -14.27
N GLY A 44 -7.92 -3.37 -14.88
CA GLY A 44 -8.22 -2.42 -15.95
C GLY A 44 -8.85 -1.13 -15.40
N LEU A 45 -9.92 -0.66 -16.03
CA LEU A 45 -10.66 0.54 -15.59
C LEU A 45 -11.67 0.17 -14.49
N ILE A 46 -11.50 0.73 -13.30
CA ILE A 46 -12.36 0.45 -12.13
C ILE A 46 -12.88 1.70 -11.46
N VAL A 47 -13.92 1.51 -10.63
CA VAL A 47 -14.39 2.51 -9.67
C VAL A 47 -14.16 1.98 -8.25
N CYS A 48 -13.33 2.66 -7.47
CA CYS A 48 -13.19 2.41 -6.03
C CYS A 48 -14.30 3.16 -5.28
N ARG A 49 -15.05 2.46 -4.43
CA ARG A 49 -16.11 3.06 -3.62
C ARG A 49 -15.50 3.81 -2.45
N GLY A 50 -15.76 5.10 -2.33
CA GLY A 50 -15.11 5.97 -1.34
C GLY A 50 -15.33 5.54 0.11
N THR A 51 -16.48 4.96 0.43
CA THR A 51 -16.77 4.41 1.77
C THR A 51 -15.84 3.26 2.19
N ALA A 52 -15.11 2.66 1.25
CA ALA A 52 -14.15 1.57 1.50
C ALA A 52 -12.69 2.04 1.36
N VAL A 53 -12.45 3.29 0.98
CA VAL A 53 -11.12 3.87 0.84
C VAL A 53 -10.63 4.32 2.21
N MET A 54 -9.48 3.79 2.63
CA MET A 54 -8.86 4.12 3.92
C MET A 54 -7.66 5.06 3.79
N LEU A 55 -6.89 4.91 2.71
CA LEU A 55 -5.67 5.67 2.45
C LEU A 55 -5.52 5.86 0.94
N VAL A 56 -5.07 7.05 0.55
CA VAL A 56 -4.64 7.36 -0.82
C VAL A 56 -3.25 7.98 -0.71
N SER A 57 -2.31 7.48 -1.51
CA SER A 57 -0.95 8.01 -1.57
C SER A 57 -0.46 8.00 -3.03
N PRO A 58 0.39 8.95 -3.43
CA PRO A 58 1.08 8.86 -4.72
C PRO A 58 1.98 7.63 -4.75
N THR A 59 2.14 7.03 -5.93
CA THR A 59 3.13 5.96 -6.16
C THR A 59 4.53 6.52 -6.33
N GLU A 60 4.67 7.70 -6.92
CA GLU A 60 5.97 8.36 -7.10
C GLU A 60 6.46 8.99 -5.78
N GLY A 61 7.75 8.86 -5.50
CA GLY A 61 8.38 9.41 -4.29
C GLY A 61 8.13 8.63 -3.00
N THR A 62 7.45 7.48 -3.07
CA THR A 62 7.27 6.58 -1.92
C THR A 62 7.97 5.25 -2.20
N GLU A 63 8.89 4.87 -1.33
CA GLU A 63 9.57 3.58 -1.39
C GLU A 63 9.46 2.85 -0.05
N GLU A 64 9.50 1.52 -0.10
CA GLU A 64 9.60 0.71 1.10
C GLU A 64 11.03 0.79 1.63
N ILE A 65 11.16 1.22 2.87
CA ILE A 65 12.45 1.31 3.56
C ILE A 65 12.55 0.26 4.65
N LYS A 66 13.80 -0.14 4.95
CA LYS A 66 14.08 -0.88 6.18
C LYS A 66 13.71 -0.03 7.39
N ASN A 67 13.50 -0.69 8.53
CA ASN A 67 13.26 0.02 9.79
C ASN A 67 14.42 1.01 10.04
N PRO A 68 14.16 2.33 10.09
CA PRO A 68 15.22 3.34 10.21
C PRO A 68 15.89 3.35 11.59
N PHE A 69 15.37 2.58 12.55
CA PHE A 69 15.90 2.45 13.91
C PHE A 69 16.69 1.16 14.15
N GLN A 70 16.88 0.31 13.13
CA GLN A 70 17.62 -0.94 13.28
C GLN A 70 19.14 -0.75 13.54
N GLU A 71 19.70 0.43 13.29
CA GLU A 71 21.12 0.75 13.51
C GLU A 71 21.38 1.64 14.74
N ALA A 72 20.58 1.48 15.80
CA ALA A 72 20.83 2.14 17.10
C ALA A 72 21.20 1.16 18.24
N ASP A 73 21.36 -0.13 17.96
CA ASP A 73 21.74 -1.15 18.96
C ASP A 73 23.26 -1.49 18.94
N GLY A 74 24.09 -0.55 18.48
CA GLY A 74 25.55 -0.71 18.36
C GLY A 74 26.40 -0.17 19.51
N GLU A 75 25.81 0.43 20.56
CA GLU A 75 26.53 0.99 21.71
C GLU A 75 25.83 0.66 23.04
N GLN A 76 25.78 -0.62 23.40
CA GLN A 76 25.79 -1.02 24.81
C GLN A 76 27.22 -1.42 25.16
N THR A 77 28.03 -0.40 25.46
CA THR A 77 29.26 -0.58 26.22
C THR A 77 28.90 -1.24 27.55
N ALA A 78 29.26 -2.51 27.69
CA ALA A 78 29.14 -3.24 28.94
C ALA A 78 30.07 -2.58 29.99
N HIS A 79 29.50 -1.72 30.83
CA HIS A 79 30.08 -1.38 32.12
C HIS A 79 29.51 -2.36 33.16
N SER A 80 30.26 -3.41 33.45
CA SER A 80 30.32 -4.10 34.75
C SER A 80 31.61 -4.90 34.82
#